data_AF-A0A1A8JNM5-F1
#
_entry.id   AF-A0A1A8JNM5-F1
#
_cell.length_a   1.000
_cell.length_b   1.000
_cell.length_c   1.000
_cell.angle_alpha   90.00
_cell.angle_beta   90.00
_cell.angle_gamma   90.00
#
_symmetry.space_group_name_H-M   'P 1'
#
loop_
_entity.id
_entity.type
_entity.pdbx_description
1 polymer ?
#
loop_
_entity_poly.entity_id
_entity_poly.type
_entity_poly.pdbx_seq_one_letter_code
_entity_poly.pdbx_strand_id
1 'polypeptide(L)' 'LKETPRLLHLNLAGNPMRTLKPEDLQNLNELIELDISSLSLHSLPEELPQLLPNLKKLTVAENPFNCLC' A
#
# COMPACT_ATOMS: atom_id res chain seq x y z
N LEU A 1 -13.76 -22.37 -5.84
CA LEU A 1 -13.60 -21.36 -4.77
C LEU A 1 -12.11 -21.06 -4.69
N LYS A 2 -11.63 -20.01 -5.37
CA LYS A 2 -10.23 -19.61 -5.27
C LYS A 2 -10.08 -18.90 -3.93
N GLU A 3 -9.65 -19.62 -2.90
CA GLU A 3 -9.13 -19.00 -1.70
C GLU A 3 -7.93 -18.15 -2.14
N THR A 4 -8.10 -16.83 -2.16
CA THR A 4 -6.95 -15.93 -2.28
C THR A 4 -6.11 -16.16 -1.03
N PRO A 5 -4.85 -16.63 -1.15
CA PRO A 5 -4.00 -16.84 0.00
C PRO A 5 -3.97 -15.55 0.84
N ARG A 6 -4.15 -15.67 2.16
CA ARG A 6 -4.15 -14.52 3.07
C ARG A 6 -2.77 -13.88 3.03
N LEU A 7 -2.67 -12.75 2.35
CA LEU A 7 -1.43 -12.04 2.18
C LEU A 7 -1.15 -11.25 3.46
N LEU A 8 -0.07 -11.61 4.16
CA LEU A 8 0.34 -10.93 5.40
C LEU A 8 1.42 -9.86 5.14
N HIS A 9 2.25 -10.07 4.12
CA HIS A 9 3.34 -9.17 3.77
C HIS A 9 3.29 -8.91 2.26
N LEU A 10 3.28 -7.64 1.87
CA LEU A 10 3.28 -7.21 0.48
C LEU A 10 4.43 -6.22 0.27
N ASN A 11 5.33 -6.56 -0.64
CA ASN A 11 6.42 -5.70 -1.04
C ASN A 11 6.25 -5.35 -2.53
N LEU A 12 6.02 -4.07 -2.80
CA LEU A 12 5.93 -3.50 -4.14
C LEU A 12 7.13 -2.61 -4.46
N ALA A 13 8.13 -2.54 -3.57
CA ALA A 13 9.24 -1.61 -3.67
C ALA A 13 9.98 -1.67 -5.01
N GLY A 14 10.33 -0.50 -5.55
CA GLY A 14 11.15 -0.39 -6.76
C GLY A 14 10.43 -0.72 -8.07
N ASN A 15 9.10 -0.89 -8.04
CA ASN A 15 8.31 -1.00 -9.27
C ASN A 15 7.95 0.39 -9.83
N PRO A 16 7.83 0.56 -11.15
CA PRO A 16 7.37 1.81 -11.75
C PRO A 16 5.84 1.96 -11.56
N MET A 17 5.39 2.43 -10.40
CA MET A 17 3.96 2.53 -10.06
C MET A 17 3.53 3.96 -9.71
N ARG A 18 3.07 4.71 -10.72
CA ARG A 18 2.76 6.14 -10.57
C ARG A 18 1.58 6.47 -9.67
N THR A 19 0.68 5.51 -9.41
CA THR A 19 -0.54 5.75 -8.63
C THR A 19 -0.96 4.47 -7.91
N LEU A 20 -1.32 4.60 -6.64
CA LEU A 20 -1.86 3.51 -5.82
C LEU A 20 -3.36 3.80 -5.58
N LYS A 21 -4.25 3.00 -6.17
CA LYS A 21 -5.70 3.20 -6.01
C LYS A 21 -6.22 2.37 -4.82
N PRO A 22 -7.27 2.85 -4.13
CA PRO A 22 -7.98 2.06 -3.11
C PRO A 22 -8.36 0.64 -3.57
N GLU A 23 -8.79 0.51 -4.82
CA GLU A 23 -9.18 -0.76 -5.45
C GLU A 23 -8.04 -1.79 -5.51
N ASP A 24 -6.79 -1.33 -5.65
CA ASP A 24 -5.61 -2.20 -5.75
C ASP A 24 -5.29 -2.90 -4.41
N LEU A 25 -5.76 -2.31 -3.32
CA LEU A 25 -5.57 -2.81 -1.95
C LEU A 25 -6.82 -3.49 -1.40
N GLN A 26 -7.88 -3.58 -2.21
CA GLN A 26 -9.14 -4.18 -1.78
C GLN A 26 -8.96 -5.67 -1.48
N ASN A 27 -9.55 -6.14 -0.38
CA ASN A 27 -9.48 -7.52 0.11
C ASN A 27 -8.12 -7.93 0.71
N LEU A 28 -7.18 -7.01 0.89
CA LEU A 28 -5.93 -7.25 1.63
C LEU A 28 -6.09 -7.00 3.15
N ASN A 29 -7.26 -7.35 3.69
CA ASN A 29 -7.66 -6.98 5.05
C ASN A 29 -6.77 -7.60 6.14
N GLU A 30 -6.11 -8.72 5.83
CA GLU A 30 -5.19 -9.44 6.73
C GLU A 30 -3.74 -8.95 6.63
N LEU A 31 -3.46 -7.95 5.78
CA LEU A 31 -2.10 -7.46 5.55
C LEU A 31 -1.55 -6.78 6.82
N ILE A 32 -0.36 -7.21 7.22
CA ILE A 32 0.35 -6.73 8.42
C ILE A 32 1.49 -5.79 8.02
N GLU A 33 2.20 -6.08 6.94
CA GLU A 33 3.28 -5.23 6.42
C GLU A 33 3.08 -4.90 4.95
N LEU A 34 3.22 -3.61 4.62
CA LEU A 34 3.19 -3.07 3.27
C LEU A 34 4.44 -2.24 3.01
N ASP A 35 5.18 -2.60 1.97
CA ASP A 35 6.27 -1.78 1.43
C ASP A 35 5.90 -1.26 0.04
N ILE A 36 5.73 0.05 -0.05
CA ILE A 36 5.43 0.80 -1.28
C ILE A 36 6.51 1.85 -1.54
N SER A 37 7.76 1.56 -1.14
CA SER A 37 8.89 2.44 -1.38
C SER A 37 9.28 2.54 -2.86
N SER A 38 9.88 3.66 -3.25
CA SER A 38 10.42 3.85 -4.62
C SER A 38 9.39 3.61 -5.73
N LEU A 39 8.12 3.94 -5.48
CA LEU A 39 7.02 3.80 -6.45
C LEU A 39 6.74 5.09 -7.23
N SER A 40 7.34 6.23 -6.86
CA SER A 40 7.00 7.55 -7.40
C SER A 40 5.59 8.06 -7.01
N LEU A 41 5.08 7.62 -5.85
CA LEU A 41 3.81 8.08 -5.31
C LEU A 41 3.87 9.54 -4.85
N HIS A 42 2.84 10.32 -5.17
CA HIS A 42 2.75 11.73 -4.79
C HIS A 42 1.88 11.94 -3.54
N SER A 43 0.99 10.99 -3.25
CA SER A 43 0.12 10.95 -2.08
C SER A 43 -0.25 9.50 -1.77
N LEU A 44 -0.85 9.29 -0.59
CA LEU A 44 -1.51 8.04 -0.22
C LEU A 44 -3.03 8.27 -0.20
N PRO A 45 -3.85 7.25 -0.53
CA PRO A 45 -5.30 7.36 -0.40
C PRO A 45 -5.70 7.56 1.06
N GLU A 46 -6.69 8.42 1.32
CA GLU A 46 -7.18 8.70 2.68
C GLU A 46 -7.88 7.48 3.30
N GLU A 47 -8.39 6.57 2.46
CA GLU A 47 -9.08 5.35 2.83
C GLU A 47 -8.13 4.22 3.23
N LEU A 48 -6.80 4.40 3.13
CA LEU A 48 -5.79 3.37 3.42
C LEU A 48 -6.00 2.69 4.80
N PRO A 49 -6.31 3.42 5.90
CA PRO A 49 -6.59 2.80 7.19
C PRO A 49 -7.85 1.92 7.21
N GLN A 50 -8.85 2.23 6.37
CA GLN A 50 -10.08 1.45 6.26
C GLN A 50 -9.87 0.19 5.42
N LEU A 51 -9.03 0.27 4.39
CA LEU A 51 -8.69 -0.85 3.50
C LEU A 51 -7.78 -1.87 4.16
N LEU A 52 -6.84 -1.41 5.00
CA LEU A 52 -5.81 -2.23 5.62
C LEU A 52 -5.89 -2.14 7.16
N PRO A 53 -6.99 -2.61 7.78
CA PRO A 53 -7.24 -2.41 9.21
C PRO A 53 -6.25 -3.14 10.13
N ASN A 54 -5.55 -4.16 9.62
CA ASN A 54 -4.56 -4.94 10.38
C ASN A 54 -3.10 -4.50 10.13
N LEU A 55 -2.89 -3.43 9.36
CA LEU A 55 -1.55 -2.98 8.98
C LEU A 55 -0.79 -2.47 10.21
N LYS A 56 0.36 -3.06 10.48
CA LYS A 56 1.26 -2.68 11.59
C LYS A 56 2.50 -1.94 11.12
N LYS A 57 2.89 -2.14 9.86
CA LYS A 57 4.09 -1.54 9.28
C LYS A 57 3.82 -1.08 7.86
N LEU A 58 4.13 0.19 7.60
CA LEU A 58 4.03 0.82 6.30
C LEU A 58 5.36 1.47 5.96
N THR A 59 6.04 0.98 4.93
CA THR A 59 7.25 1.60 4.37
C THR A 59 6.88 2.37 3.11
N VAL A 60 7.18 3.67 3.10
CA VAL A 60 6.81 4.60 2.01
C VAL A 60 8.00 5.43 1.53
N ALA A 61 9.22 5.03 1.89
CA ALA A 61 10.44 5.76 1.57
C ALA A 61 10.62 5.99 0.06
N GLU A 62 11.42 6.99 -0.30
CA GLU A 62 11.81 7.24 -1.71
C GLU A 62 10.61 7.49 -2.65
N ASN A 63 9.52 8.04 -2.11
CA ASN A 63 8.40 8.56 -2.89
C ASN A 63 8.41 10.10 -2.87
N PRO A 64 8.12 10.76 -3.99
CA PRO A 64 8.03 12.21 -4.11
C PRO A 64 6.72 12.74 -3.51
N PHE A 65 6.47 12.47 -2.23
CA PHE A 65 5.26 12.95 -1.56
C PHE A 65 5.20 14.47 -1.60
N ASN A 66 4.09 14.99 -2.11
CA ASN A 66 3.85 16.41 -2.08
C ASN A 66 3.26 16.76 -0.72
N CYS A 67 4.11 17.21 0.21
CA CYS A 67 3.63 17.78 1.46
C CYS A 67 3.00 19.15 1.16
N LEU A 68 1.67 19.21 1.18
CA LEU A 68 0.95 20.48 1.35
C LEU A 68 1.06 20.86 2.83
N CYS A 69 2.17 21.52 3.20
CA CYS A 69 2.35 22.16 4.50
C CYS A 69 1.58 23.47 4.59
#